data_AF-A0A8T3KL63-F1
#
_entry.id   AF-A0A8T3KL63-F1
#
_cell.length_a   1.000
_cell.length_b   1.000
_cell.length_c   1.000
_cell.angle_alpha   90.00
_cell.angle_beta   90.00
_cell.angle_gamma   90.00
#
_symmetry.space_group_name_H-M   'P 1'
#
loop_
_entity.id
_entity.type
_entity.pdbx_description
1 polymer ?
#
loop_
_entity_poly.entity_id
_entity_poly.type
_entity_poly.pdbx_seq_one_letter_code
_entity_poly.pdbx_strand_id
1 'polypeptide(L)'
;MSSVLFIHGDPVIRSYGLSSTGEYTPVIMVKDGKRFFIRNIVLPLKGDAYSKLNHQKSIDDAERAKAQLIETDGKFCCFYSRENDPFKFLDWVKENNYTIEIHGELFEPGQDFTDFHGNLCEYSAAFMYRIYDPEMLNSIKEIVKEIPQNKCY
;
A
#
# COMPACT_ATOMS: atom_id res chain seq x y z
N MET A 1 15.38 -18.48 7.82
CA MET A 1 15.78 -17.29 7.02
C MET A 1 14.66 -17.03 6.04
N SER A 2 14.04 -15.85 6.09
CA SER A 2 12.98 -15.50 5.13
C SER A 2 13.53 -15.57 3.71
N SER A 3 12.82 -16.24 2.80
CA SER A 3 13.20 -16.48 1.40
C SER A 3 12.88 -15.28 0.48
N VAL A 4 12.51 -14.14 1.07
CA VAL A 4 12.09 -12.94 0.36
C VAL A 4 13.29 -12.27 -0.33
N LEU A 5 13.21 -12.16 -1.65
CA LEU A 5 14.16 -11.42 -2.48
C LEU A 5 13.47 -10.24 -3.17
N PHE A 6 14.24 -9.24 -3.59
CA PHE A 6 13.70 -8.09 -4.32
C PHE A 6 14.45 -7.90 -5.63
N ILE A 7 13.68 -7.65 -6.69
CA ILE A 7 14.20 -7.32 -8.03
C ILE A 7 13.49 -6.07 -8.56
N HIS A 8 14.11 -5.43 -9.55
CA HIS A 8 13.50 -4.35 -10.31
C HIS A 8 13.05 -4.87 -11.67
N GLY A 9 11.86 -4.45 -12.11
CA GLY A 9 11.40 -4.67 -13.47
C GLY A 9 11.94 -3.63 -14.43
N ASP A 10 11.63 -3.79 -15.71
CA ASP A 10 12.02 -2.82 -16.72
C ASP A 10 11.29 -1.48 -16.50
N PRO A 11 12.01 -0.34 -16.58
CA PRO A 11 11.40 0.96 -16.44
C PRO A 11 10.44 1.26 -17.59
N VAL A 12 9.31 1.89 -17.28
CA VAL A 12 8.33 2.35 -18.28
C VAL A 12 8.11 3.84 -18.13
N ILE A 13 8.24 4.58 -19.22
CA ILE A 13 7.90 6.01 -19.26
C ILE A 13 6.39 6.15 -19.42
N ARG A 14 5.76 6.92 -18.53
CA ARG A 14 4.33 7.23 -18.59
C ARG A 14 4.07 8.70 -18.33
N SER A 15 3.04 9.23 -18.97
CA SER A 15 2.48 10.52 -18.60
C SER A 15 1.70 10.41 -17.29
N TYR A 16 1.72 11.49 -16.51
CA TYR A 16 0.89 11.66 -15.33
C TYR A 16 0.45 13.12 -15.23
N GLY A 17 -0.72 13.36 -14.64
CA GLY A 17 -1.30 14.70 -14.61
C GLY A 17 -1.54 15.28 -16.02
N LEU A 18 -1.55 16.60 -16.14
CA LEU A 18 -1.91 17.30 -17.38
C LEU A 18 -0.75 17.41 -18.39
N SER A 19 0.50 17.50 -17.95
CA SER A 19 1.66 17.71 -18.85
C SER A 19 2.97 17.09 -18.37
N SER A 20 2.90 16.23 -17.35
CA SER A 20 4.07 15.67 -16.69
C SER A 20 4.37 14.25 -17.20
N THR A 21 5.65 13.86 -17.15
CA THR A 21 6.13 12.53 -17.51
C THR A 21 7.13 12.02 -16.48
N GLY A 22 7.09 10.72 -16.24
CA GLY A 22 7.98 10.04 -15.31
C GLY A 22 8.35 8.67 -15.83
N GLU A 23 9.53 8.23 -15.43
CA GLU A 23 9.97 6.84 -15.56
C GLU A 23 9.57 6.08 -14.29
N TYR A 24 8.91 4.93 -14.48
CA TYR A 24 8.38 4.10 -13.41
C TYR A 24 9.09 2.76 -13.44
N THR A 25 9.90 2.48 -12.43
CA THR A 25 10.62 1.20 -12.27
C THR A 25 9.88 0.33 -11.26
N PRO A 26 9.28 -0.80 -11.67
CA PRO A 26 8.58 -1.69 -10.75
C PRO A 26 9.53 -2.34 -9.75
N VAL A 27 9.19 -2.28 -8.47
CA VAL A 27 9.84 -3.05 -7.40
C VAL A 27 9.01 -4.30 -7.14
N ILE A 28 9.66 -5.46 -7.20
CA ILE A 28 9.01 -6.76 -7.18
C ILE A 28 9.63 -7.60 -6.07
N MET A 29 8.77 -8.17 -5.22
CA MET A 29 9.13 -9.23 -4.29
C MET A 29 9.15 -10.57 -5.02
N VAL A 30 10.15 -11.39 -4.76
CA VAL A 30 10.19 -12.80 -5.17
C VAL A 30 10.15 -13.66 -3.92
N LYS A 31 9.12 -14.51 -3.80
CA LYS A 31 8.94 -15.46 -2.71
C LYS A 31 8.42 -16.77 -3.26
N ASP A 32 9.06 -17.88 -2.88
CA ASP A 32 8.69 -19.24 -3.31
C ASP A 32 8.57 -19.38 -4.85
N GLY A 33 9.47 -18.71 -5.58
CA GLY A 33 9.51 -18.68 -7.05
C GLY A 33 8.43 -17.81 -7.71
N LYS A 34 7.55 -17.16 -6.94
CA LYS A 34 6.51 -16.26 -7.44
C LYS A 34 6.92 -14.80 -7.31
N ARG A 35 6.45 -13.97 -8.25
CA ARG A 35 6.73 -12.53 -8.32
C ARG A 35 5.50 -11.74 -7.87
N PHE A 36 5.70 -10.77 -6.98
CA PHE A 36 4.64 -9.93 -6.43
C PHE A 36 5.00 -8.46 -6.58
N PHE A 37 4.13 -7.68 -7.19
CA PHE A 37 4.35 -6.24 -7.37
C PHE A 37 4.16 -5.48 -6.06
N ILE A 38 5.15 -4.68 -5.68
CA ILE A 38 5.11 -3.85 -4.46
C ILE A 38 4.68 -2.41 -4.80
N ARG A 39 5.45 -1.74 -5.64
CA ARG A 39 5.24 -0.35 -6.06
C ARG A 39 6.22 0.03 -7.16
N ASN A 40 6.09 1.23 -7.70
CA ASN A 40 7.11 1.82 -8.56
C ASN A 40 8.05 2.73 -7.76
N ILE A 41 9.35 2.70 -8.09
CA ILE A 41 10.26 3.83 -7.91
C ILE A 41 10.02 4.77 -9.10
N VAL A 42 9.91 6.06 -8.83
CA VAL A 42 9.50 7.04 -9.85
C VAL A 42 10.61 8.06 -10.04
N LEU A 43 11.10 8.21 -11.27
CA LEU A 43 12.00 9.29 -11.66
C LEU A 43 11.20 10.30 -12.48
N PRO A 44 10.90 11.49 -11.94
CA PRO A 44 10.25 12.55 -12.71
C PRO A 44 11.16 13.02 -13.86
N LEU A 45 10.68 12.96 -15.10
CA LEU A 45 11.43 13.42 -16.27
C LEU A 45 11.00 14.84 -16.68
N LYS A 46 9.70 15.11 -16.56
CA LYS A 46 9.10 16.43 -16.76
C LYS A 46 8.01 16.62 -15.71
N GLY A 47 8.12 17.66 -14.91
CA GLY A 47 7.09 18.05 -13.94
C GLY A 47 6.47 19.39 -14.31
N ASP A 48 5.21 19.57 -13.96
CA ASP A 48 4.62 20.90 -13.78
C ASP A 48 4.91 21.43 -12.36
N ALA A 49 4.55 22.70 -12.12
CA ALA A 49 4.72 23.35 -10.81
C ALA A 49 3.95 22.68 -9.67
N TYR A 50 3.09 21.70 -9.97
CA TYR A 50 2.26 20.97 -9.02
C TYR A 50 2.71 19.51 -8.82
N SER A 51 3.73 19.05 -9.55
CA SER A 51 4.20 17.67 -9.44
C SER A 51 4.80 17.41 -8.04
N LYS A 52 4.10 16.58 -7.26
CA LYS A 52 4.54 16.13 -5.92
C LYS A 52 5.47 14.92 -5.98
N LEU A 53 5.80 14.42 -7.18
CA LEU A 53 6.66 13.26 -7.32
C LEU A 53 8.11 13.66 -7.01
N ASN A 54 8.69 12.93 -6.08
CA ASN A 54 10.07 13.10 -5.65
C ASN A 54 10.78 11.75 -5.75
N HIS A 55 11.86 11.70 -6.53
CA HIS A 55 12.58 10.47 -6.80
C HIS A 55 13.13 9.83 -5.52
N GLN A 56 13.81 10.63 -4.68
CA GLN A 56 14.40 10.14 -3.44
C GLN A 56 13.31 9.62 -2.49
N LYS A 57 12.21 10.35 -2.34
CA LYS A 57 11.07 9.88 -1.53
C LYS A 57 10.53 8.54 -2.04
N SER A 58 10.43 8.36 -3.36
CA SER A 58 9.94 7.10 -3.94
C SER A 58 10.88 5.91 -3.66
N ILE A 59 12.19 6.16 -3.62
CA ILE A 59 13.20 5.18 -3.20
C ILE A 59 13.03 4.87 -1.72
N ASP A 60 12.99 5.90 -0.87
CA ASP A 60 12.90 5.73 0.59
C ASP A 60 11.63 4.95 0.97
N ASP A 61 10.51 5.27 0.34
CA ASP A 61 9.27 4.56 0.60
C ASP A 61 9.31 3.09 0.09
N ALA A 62 10.07 2.79 -0.98
CA ALA A 62 10.28 1.43 -1.45
C ALA A 62 11.16 0.63 -0.50
N GLU A 63 12.23 1.22 0.03
CA GLU A 63 13.07 0.55 1.04
C GLU A 63 12.29 0.28 2.33
N ARG A 64 11.42 1.21 2.78
CA ARG A 64 10.54 0.94 3.94
C ARG A 64 9.60 -0.24 3.70
N ALA A 65 8.98 -0.31 2.52
CA ALA A 65 8.12 -1.44 2.17
C ALA A 65 8.90 -2.77 2.13
N LYS A 66 10.11 -2.78 1.56
CA LYS A 66 10.98 -3.96 1.55
C LYS A 66 11.36 -4.42 2.95
N ALA A 67 11.75 -3.50 3.83
CA ALA A 67 12.10 -3.83 5.21
C ALA A 67 10.93 -4.51 5.93
N GLN A 68 9.72 -3.96 5.82
CA GLN A 68 8.54 -4.56 6.42
C GLN A 68 8.18 -5.92 5.80
N LEU A 69 8.40 -6.10 4.49
CA LEU A 69 8.21 -7.40 3.84
C LEU A 69 9.22 -8.44 4.33
N ILE A 70 10.46 -8.06 4.65
CA ILE A 70 11.41 -8.97 5.27
C ILE A 70 10.93 -9.37 6.67
N GLU A 71 10.52 -8.40 7.49
CA GLU A 71 10.07 -8.62 8.87
C GLU A 71 8.81 -9.49 8.95
N THR A 72 7.91 -9.34 7.98
CA THR A 72 6.61 -10.03 7.94
C THR A 72 6.65 -11.32 7.12
N ASP A 73 7.82 -11.75 6.66
CA ASP A 73 7.99 -12.89 5.74
C ASP A 73 7.12 -12.77 4.46
N GLY A 74 7.06 -11.56 3.91
CA GLY A 74 6.38 -11.24 2.67
C GLY A 74 4.86 -11.13 2.79
N LYS A 75 4.29 -11.11 4.00
CA LYS A 75 2.83 -11.10 4.19
C LYS A 75 2.19 -9.77 3.84
N PHE A 76 2.80 -8.64 4.20
CA PHE A 76 2.24 -7.32 3.92
C PHE A 76 3.27 -6.19 4.01
N CYS A 77 2.88 -5.02 3.47
CA CYS A 77 3.54 -3.74 3.76
C CYS A 77 2.54 -2.60 3.92
N CYS A 78 2.89 -1.60 4.74
CA CYS A 78 2.17 -0.36 4.96
C CYS A 78 2.74 0.75 4.07
N PHE A 79 1.89 1.51 3.38
CA PHE A 79 2.31 2.70 2.66
C PHE A 79 2.16 3.96 3.51
N TYR A 80 1.01 4.09 4.17
CA TYR A 80 0.69 5.14 5.12
C TYR A 80 -0.41 4.66 6.06
N SER A 81 -0.26 4.95 7.34
CA SER A 81 -1.23 4.67 8.40
C SER A 81 -0.73 5.29 9.70
N ARG A 82 -1.60 5.36 10.71
CA ARG A 82 -1.22 5.66 12.09
C ARG A 82 -0.34 4.55 12.69
N GLU A 83 -0.68 3.30 12.42
CA GLU A 83 0.05 2.11 12.88
C GLU A 83 0.57 1.33 11.67
N ASN A 84 1.79 0.80 11.74
CA ASN A 84 2.36 0.06 10.61
C ASN A 84 1.80 -1.35 10.47
N ASP A 85 1.28 -1.93 11.56
CA ASP A 85 0.64 -3.25 11.58
C ASP A 85 -0.88 -3.06 11.43
N PRO A 86 -1.53 -3.70 10.45
CA PRO A 86 -2.96 -3.53 10.21
C PRO A 86 -3.83 -4.04 11.36
N PHE A 87 -3.39 -5.04 12.14
CA PHE A 87 -4.16 -5.50 13.30
C PHE A 87 -4.11 -4.47 14.43
N LYS A 88 -2.92 -3.93 14.72
CA LYS A 88 -2.80 -2.83 15.70
C LYS A 88 -3.58 -1.59 15.30
N PHE A 89 -3.61 -1.29 14.00
CA PHE A 89 -4.44 -0.22 13.46
C PHE A 89 -5.92 -0.47 13.71
N LEU A 90 -6.42 -1.68 13.43
CA LEU A 90 -7.82 -2.03 13.64
C LEU A 90 -8.19 -2.02 15.13
N ASP A 91 -7.30 -2.49 16.01
CA ASP A 91 -7.47 -2.39 17.46
C ASP A 91 -7.61 -0.93 17.88
N TRP A 92 -6.71 -0.06 17.41
CA TRP A 92 -6.76 1.37 17.68
C TRP A 92 -8.05 2.03 17.15
N VAL A 93 -8.51 1.66 15.94
CA VAL A 93 -9.78 2.13 15.38
C VAL A 93 -10.97 1.73 16.26
N LYS A 94 -11.00 0.48 16.74
CA LYS A 94 -12.04 -0.03 17.65
C LYS A 94 -12.02 0.68 18.99
N GLU A 95 -10.85 0.80 19.62
CA GLU A 95 -10.68 1.47 20.91
C GLU A 95 -11.18 2.91 20.90
N ASN A 96 -11.07 3.59 19.75
CA ASN A 96 -11.50 4.98 19.59
C ASN A 96 -12.91 5.12 18.99
N ASN A 97 -13.61 4.02 18.70
CA ASN A 97 -14.93 4.01 18.03
C ASN A 97 -14.96 4.80 16.72
N TYR A 98 -13.91 4.70 15.90
CA TYR A 98 -13.85 5.38 14.62
C TYR A 98 -14.62 4.64 13.51
N THR A 99 -15.04 5.42 12.51
CA THR A 99 -15.77 4.95 11.33
C THR A 99 -14.83 4.90 10.13
N ILE A 100 -14.78 3.76 9.44
CA ILE A 100 -14.05 3.64 8.17
C ILE A 100 -14.86 4.29 7.06
N GLU A 101 -14.28 5.29 6.41
CA GLU A 101 -14.83 5.94 5.23
C GLU A 101 -14.29 5.26 3.96
N ILE A 102 -15.21 4.82 3.10
CA ILE A 102 -14.90 4.03 1.91
C ILE A 102 -15.19 4.87 0.67
N HIS A 103 -14.13 5.24 -0.06
CA HIS A 103 -14.20 5.82 -1.40
C HIS A 103 -13.83 4.74 -2.40
N GLY A 104 -14.83 4.13 -3.04
CA GLY A 104 -14.64 2.96 -3.91
C GLY A 104 -14.72 1.63 -3.14
N GLU A 105 -13.65 0.84 -3.18
CA GLU A 105 -13.57 -0.48 -2.54
C GLU A 105 -12.55 -0.47 -1.40
N LEU A 106 -12.97 -0.87 -0.20
CA LEU A 106 -12.09 -0.98 0.99
C LEU A 106 -11.00 -2.05 0.83
N PHE A 107 -11.31 -3.08 0.03
CA PHE A 107 -10.42 -4.18 -0.31
C PHE A 107 -10.29 -4.25 -1.83
N GLU A 108 -9.33 -3.52 -2.38
CA GLU A 108 -9.12 -3.43 -3.82
C GLU A 108 -8.20 -4.56 -4.30
N PRO A 109 -8.70 -5.50 -5.13
CA PRO A 109 -7.89 -6.61 -5.60
C PRO A 109 -6.85 -6.14 -6.65
N GLY A 110 -5.59 -6.47 -6.39
CA GLY A 110 -4.53 -6.46 -7.40
C GLY A 110 -4.40 -7.82 -8.06
N GLN A 111 -3.34 -7.99 -8.87
CA GLN A 111 -3.08 -9.26 -9.55
C GLN A 111 -2.73 -10.39 -8.57
N ASP A 112 -1.84 -10.10 -7.61
CA ASP A 112 -1.32 -11.08 -6.63
C ASP A 112 -1.32 -10.51 -5.20
N PHE A 113 -2.12 -9.48 -4.96
CA PHE A 113 -2.25 -8.80 -3.67
C PHE A 113 -3.66 -8.22 -3.52
N THR A 114 -4.00 -7.73 -2.33
CA THR A 114 -5.16 -6.88 -2.09
C THR A 114 -4.73 -5.66 -1.32
N ASP A 115 -5.09 -4.47 -1.80
CA ASP A 115 -4.89 -3.24 -1.06
C ASP A 115 -6.07 -3.05 -0.08
N PHE A 116 -5.76 -2.95 1.21
CA PHE A 116 -6.69 -2.58 2.27
C PHE A 116 -6.49 -1.09 2.57
N HIS A 117 -7.43 -0.25 2.14
CA HIS A 117 -7.25 1.21 2.17
C HIS A 117 -8.55 1.99 2.31
N GLY A 118 -8.44 3.19 2.85
CA GLY A 118 -9.58 4.07 3.09
C GLY A 118 -9.20 5.29 3.93
N ASN A 119 -10.21 5.98 4.45
CA ASN A 119 -10.04 7.06 5.43
C ASN A 119 -10.78 6.73 6.73
N LEU A 120 -10.53 7.52 7.77
CA LEU A 120 -11.35 7.54 8.99
C LEU A 120 -12.14 8.85 9.07
N CYS A 121 -13.46 8.77 9.27
CA CYS A 121 -14.33 9.95 9.28
C CYS A 121 -13.91 10.97 10.36
N GLU A 122 -13.69 10.50 11.58
CA GLU A 122 -13.45 11.34 12.75
C GLU A 122 -12.02 11.86 12.82
N TYR A 123 -11.08 11.17 12.19
CA TYR A 123 -9.65 11.50 12.24
C TYR A 123 -9.13 12.12 10.93
N SER A 124 -9.95 12.14 9.87
CA SER A 124 -9.62 12.69 8.54
C SER A 124 -8.24 12.23 8.04
N ALA A 125 -7.89 10.97 8.28
CA ALA A 125 -6.61 10.39 7.92
C ALA A 125 -6.77 9.16 7.05
N ALA A 126 -5.98 9.11 5.98
CA ALA A 126 -5.92 7.98 5.08
C ALA A 126 -5.05 6.85 5.66
N PHE A 127 -5.38 5.62 5.30
CA PHE A 127 -4.54 4.45 5.53
C PHE A 127 -4.49 3.56 4.28
N MET A 128 -3.38 2.85 4.08
CA MET A 128 -3.21 1.89 3.01
C MET A 128 -2.17 0.84 3.37
N TYR A 129 -2.61 -0.42 3.29
CA TYR A 129 -1.76 -1.61 3.38
C TYR A 129 -1.91 -2.43 2.11
N ARG A 130 -0.83 -3.09 1.70
CA ARG A 130 -0.88 -4.14 0.68
C ARG A 130 -0.69 -5.49 1.33
N ILE A 131 -1.66 -6.36 1.16
CA ILE A 131 -1.70 -7.69 1.75
C ILE A 131 -1.47 -8.74 0.66
N TYR A 132 -0.46 -9.59 0.84
CA TYR A 132 -0.14 -10.71 -0.05
C TYR A 132 -0.61 -12.06 0.53
N ASP A 133 -0.78 -12.13 1.85
CA ASP A 133 -1.19 -13.35 2.55
C ASP A 133 -2.72 -13.49 2.61
N PRO A 134 -3.32 -14.52 2.00
CA PRO A 134 -4.77 -14.67 1.95
C PRO A 134 -5.43 -14.95 3.30
N GLU A 135 -4.75 -15.66 4.20
CA GLU A 135 -5.27 -15.97 5.54
C GLU A 135 -5.34 -14.70 6.40
N MET A 136 -4.29 -13.88 6.33
CA MET A 136 -4.25 -12.56 6.95
C MET A 136 -5.33 -11.65 6.39
N LEU A 137 -5.53 -11.62 5.06
CA LEU A 137 -6.59 -10.82 4.42
C LEU A 137 -7.98 -11.22 4.94
N ASN A 138 -8.25 -12.51 5.05
CA ASN A 138 -9.53 -13.00 5.59
C ASN A 138 -9.71 -12.58 7.05
N SER A 139 -8.66 -12.66 7.86
CA SER A 139 -8.69 -12.22 9.26
C SER A 139 -9.00 -10.73 9.38
N ILE A 140 -8.37 -9.89 8.55
CA ILE A 140 -8.66 -8.45 8.48
C ILE A 140 -10.12 -8.20 8.09
N LYS A 141 -10.63 -8.91 7.07
CA LYS A 141 -12.03 -8.78 6.63
C LYS A 141 -13.02 -9.11 7.74
N GLU A 142 -12.77 -10.13 8.54
CA GLU A 142 -13.65 -10.47 9.67
C GLU A 142 -13.65 -9.36 10.73
N ILE A 143 -12.48 -8.85 11.11
CA ILE A 143 -12.36 -7.76 12.09
C ILE A 143 -13.07 -6.49 11.61
N VAL A 144 -12.95 -6.17 10.32
CA VAL A 144 -13.54 -4.97 9.70
C VAL A 144 -15.07 -5.01 9.69
N LYS A 145 -15.70 -6.20 9.68
CA LYS A 145 -17.18 -6.31 9.78
C LYS A 145 -17.72 -5.79 11.11
N GLU A 146 -16.88 -5.72 12.14
CA GLU A 146 -17.25 -5.24 13.47
C GLU A 146 -17.05 -3.72 13.63
N ILE A 147 -16.46 -3.06 12.63
CA ILE A 147 -16.17 -1.62 12.65
C ILE A 147 -17.24 -0.87 11.83
N PRO A 148 -17.77 0.27 12.32
CA PRO A 148 -18.67 1.12 11.54
C PRO A 148 -18.07 1.54 10.20
N GLN A 149 -18.87 1.48 9.13
CA GLN A 149 -18.43 1.82 7.78
C GLN A 149 -19.37 2.85 7.16
N ASN A 150 -18.79 3.88 6.52
CA ASN A 150 -19.49 4.89 5.75
C ASN A 150 -19.06 4.80 4.27
N LYS A 151 -19.97 4.36 3.40
CA LYS A 151 -19.69 4.24 1.96
C LYS A 151 -20.07 5.56 1.26
N CYS A 152 -19.07 6.21 0.67
CA CYS A 152 -19.26 7.42 -0.12
C CYS A 152 -19.51 7.03 -1.59
N TYR A 153 -20.60 7.53 -2.17
CA TYR A 153 -21.01 7.30 -3.55
C TYR A 153 -20.59 8.44 -4.46
#